data_AF-A0A9W9UZ48-F1
#
_entry.id   AF-A0A9W9UZ48-F1
#
_cell.length_a   1.000
_cell.length_b   1.000
_cell.length_c   1.000
_cell.angle_alpha   90.00
_cell.angle_beta   90.00
_cell.angle_gamma   90.00
#
_symmetry.space_group_name_H-M   'P 1'
#
loop_
_entity.id
_entity.type
_entity.pdbx_description
1 polymer ?
#
loop_
_entity_poly.entity_id
_entity_poly.type
_entity_poly.pdbx_seq_one_letter_code
_entity_poly.pdbx_strand_id
1 'polypeptide(L)'
;MANTFTHLWAFRIVCLSELKRFITHFLDNEQGQPAWIGQLDMNYAEIQAQMMTCAKSISLSMVYLLQDEMRLFGPASTFFPLQMAHQTFKAQEFGQEVDLAYIEKIVDELDQKGLMSARALIFDDSMQR
;
A
#
# COMPACT_ATOMS: atom_id res chain seq x y z
N MET A 1 -8.49 -9.92 -14.40
CA MET A 1 -7.45 -10.45 -13.47
C MET A 1 -6.73 -9.37 -12.68
N ALA A 2 -6.40 -8.21 -13.27
CA ALA A 2 -5.72 -7.11 -12.56
C ALA A 2 -6.38 -6.74 -11.22
N ASN A 3 -7.72 -6.68 -11.18
CA ASN A 3 -8.47 -6.41 -9.94
C ASN A 3 -8.14 -7.40 -8.81
N THR A 4 -8.08 -8.70 -9.10
CA THR A 4 -7.73 -9.72 -8.11
C THR A 4 -6.30 -9.54 -7.60
N PHE A 5 -5.37 -9.22 -8.50
CA PHE A 5 -3.97 -9.01 -8.12
C PHE A 5 -3.77 -7.75 -7.28
N THR A 6 -4.44 -6.63 -7.61
CA THR A 6 -4.34 -5.40 -6.81
C THR A 6 -4.85 -5.61 -5.40
N HIS A 7 -5.95 -6.34 -5.22
CA HIS A 7 -6.43 -6.72 -3.89
C HIS A 7 -5.49 -7.70 -3.17
N LEU A 8 -4.88 -8.66 -3.87
CA LEU A 8 -3.92 -9.59 -3.27
C LEU A 8 -2.65 -8.87 -2.80
N TRP A 9 -2.12 -7.94 -3.59
CA TRP A 9 -0.98 -7.10 -3.20
C TRP A 9 -1.34 -6.18 -2.03
N ALA A 10 -2.53 -5.58 -2.03
CA ALA A 10 -3.01 -4.76 -0.92
C ALA A 10 -3.13 -5.57 0.37
N PHE A 11 -3.69 -6.78 0.30
CA PHE A 11 -3.75 -7.69 1.43
C PHE A 11 -2.36 -8.11 1.91
N ARG A 12 -1.42 -8.36 0.99
CA ARG A 12 -0.03 -8.67 1.35
C ARG A 12 0.64 -7.50 2.07
N ILE A 13 0.40 -6.26 1.66
CA ILE A 13 0.86 -5.05 2.38
C ILE A 13 0.35 -5.05 3.82
N VAL A 14 -0.94 -5.36 4.04
CA VAL A 14 -1.52 -5.47 5.39
C VAL A 14 -0.78 -6.54 6.20
N CYS A 15 -0.63 -7.76 5.68
CA CYS A 15 0.06 -8.84 6.40
C CYS A 15 1.51 -8.48 6.75
N LEU A 16 2.24 -7.88 5.82
CA LEU A 16 3.63 -7.44 6.02
C LEU A 16 3.73 -6.30 7.04
N SER A 17 2.77 -5.37 7.03
CA SER A 17 2.68 -4.27 8.00
C SER A 17 2.42 -4.79 9.42
N GLU A 18 1.49 -5.74 9.55
CA GLU A 18 1.19 -6.38 10.84
C GLU A 18 2.36 -7.22 11.35
N LEU A 19 3.04 -7.94 10.45
CA LEU A 19 4.25 -8.70 10.80
C LEU A 19 5.35 -7.74 11.28
N LYS A 20 5.59 -6.65 10.56
CA LYS A 20 6.53 -5.60 10.95
C LYS A 20 6.19 -5.05 12.34
N ARG A 21 4.93 -4.68 12.58
CA ARG A 21 4.44 -4.16 13.88
C ARG A 21 4.64 -5.17 15.01
N PHE A 22 4.32 -6.44 14.76
CA PHE A 22 4.53 -7.53 15.71
C PHE A 22 6.01 -7.66 16.08
N ILE A 23 6.90 -7.66 15.07
CA ILE A 23 8.35 -7.78 15.27
C ILE A 23 8.89 -6.61 16.11
N THR A 24 8.53 -5.36 15.76
CA THR A 24 8.97 -4.17 16.50
C THR A 24 8.53 -4.22 17.97
N HIS A 25 7.27 -4.60 18.24
CA HIS A 25 6.77 -4.71 19.62
C HIS A 25 7.46 -5.76 20.47
N PHE A 26 7.90 -6.87 19.86
CA PHE A 26 8.64 -7.92 20.56
C PHE A 26 10.11 -7.55 20.77
N LEU A 27 10.72 -6.81 19.85
CA LEU A 27 12.10 -6.34 19.96
C LEU A 27 12.28 -5.29 21.07
N ASP A 28 11.32 -4.35 21.22
CA ASP A 28 11.38 -3.29 22.23
C ASP A 28 11.22 -3.82 23.68
N ASN A 29 10.65 -5.00 23.87
CA ASN A 29 10.50 -5.63 25.18
C ASN A 29 11.72 -6.52 25.48
N GLU A 30 12.81 -5.91 25.97
CA GLU A 30 14.11 -6.54 26.27
C GLU A 30 14.10 -7.57 27.42
N GLN A 31 13.30 -8.64 27.33
CA GLN A 31 13.43 -9.80 28.21
C GLN A 31 13.72 -11.05 27.39
N GLY A 32 15.01 -11.25 27.13
CA GLY A 32 15.56 -12.50 26.59
C GLY A 32 15.38 -12.64 25.09
N GLN A 33 16.19 -11.92 24.31
CA GLN A 33 16.18 -12.02 22.85
C GLN A 33 16.68 -13.41 22.40
N PRO A 34 15.83 -14.30 21.82
CA PRO A 34 16.32 -15.53 21.21
C PRO A 34 17.24 -15.23 20.00
N ALA A 35 18.15 -16.15 19.68
CA ALA A 35 19.14 -16.01 18.61
C ALA A 35 18.58 -15.69 17.20
N TRP A 36 17.26 -15.74 17.01
CA TRP A 36 16.57 -15.50 15.74
C TRP A 36 16.37 -14.00 15.47
N ILE A 37 16.62 -13.10 16.43
CA ILE A 37 16.46 -11.64 16.25
C ILE A 37 17.41 -11.05 15.20
N GLY A 38 18.66 -11.51 15.10
CA GLY A 38 19.56 -11.05 14.05
C GLY A 38 19.09 -11.41 12.63
N GLN A 39 18.27 -12.45 12.49
CA GLN A 39 17.63 -12.85 11.23
C GLN A 39 16.38 -11.99 10.92
N LEU A 40 15.74 -11.43 11.95
CA LEU A 40 14.58 -10.56 11.83
C LEU A 40 14.92 -9.14 11.34
N ASP A 41 16.09 -8.61 11.70
CA ASP A 41 16.52 -7.27 11.26
C ASP A 41 16.86 -7.26 9.75
N MET A 42 17.54 -8.31 9.25
CA MET A 42 17.67 -8.55 7.80
C MET A 42 16.32 -8.69 7.09
N ASN A 43 15.32 -9.24 7.79
CA ASN A 43 13.96 -9.40 7.26
C ASN A 43 13.22 -8.05 7.19
N TYR A 44 13.55 -7.04 8.01
CA TYR A 44 12.83 -5.76 8.02
C TYR A 44 13.00 -4.97 6.71
N ALA A 45 14.25 -4.84 6.24
CA ALA A 45 14.53 -4.19 4.96
C ALA A 45 13.88 -4.95 3.79
N GLU A 46 13.86 -6.28 3.86
CA GLU A 46 13.18 -7.13 2.88
C GLU A 46 11.66 -6.94 2.91
N ILE A 47 11.05 -6.91 4.10
CA ILE A 47 9.62 -6.62 4.30
C ILE A 47 9.28 -5.27 3.69
N GLN A 48 10.08 -4.21 3.96
CA GLN A 48 9.87 -2.90 3.35
C GLN A 48 9.96 -2.98 1.82
N ALA A 49 11.00 -3.61 1.27
CA ALA A 49 11.16 -3.75 -0.18
C ALA A 49 9.99 -4.50 -0.84
N GLN A 50 9.46 -5.53 -0.17
CA GLN A 50 8.29 -6.28 -0.65
C GLN A 50 7.02 -5.44 -0.62
N MET A 51 6.78 -4.67 0.45
CA MET A 51 5.65 -3.74 0.53
C MET A 51 5.73 -2.69 -0.58
N MET A 52 6.91 -2.10 -0.79
CA MET A 52 7.17 -1.12 -1.85
C MET A 52 6.92 -1.70 -3.25
N THR A 53 7.33 -2.94 -3.49
CA THR A 53 7.08 -3.63 -4.76
C THR A 53 5.58 -3.84 -4.99
N CYS A 54 4.85 -4.20 -3.94
CA CYS A 54 3.38 -4.34 -4.00
C CYS A 54 2.72 -3.00 -4.31
N ALA A 55 3.10 -1.92 -3.60
CA ALA A 55 2.55 -0.58 -3.80
C ALA A 55 2.78 -0.09 -5.25
N LYS A 56 3.99 -0.27 -5.79
CA LYS A 56 4.29 0.07 -7.19
C LYS A 56 3.47 -0.74 -8.19
N SER A 57 3.31 -2.04 -7.93
CA SER A 57 2.51 -2.93 -8.78
C SER A 57 1.04 -2.54 -8.79
N ILE A 58 0.50 -2.12 -7.64
CA ILE A 58 -0.85 -1.55 -7.52
C ILE A 58 -0.97 -0.28 -8.37
N SER A 59 -0.08 0.71 -8.16
CA SER A 59 -0.14 1.98 -8.89
C SER A 59 -0.07 1.79 -10.41
N LEU A 60 0.85 0.96 -10.90
CA LEU A 60 0.99 0.69 -12.33
C LEU A 60 -0.22 -0.04 -12.93
N SER A 61 -0.94 -0.83 -12.12
CA SER A 61 -2.15 -1.53 -12.58
C SER A 61 -3.34 -0.58 -12.82
N MET A 62 -3.28 0.65 -12.32
CA MET A 62 -4.36 1.64 -12.51
C MET A 62 -4.52 2.04 -13.98
N VAL A 63 -3.44 2.02 -14.76
CA VAL A 63 -3.49 2.24 -16.21
C VAL A 63 -4.46 1.28 -16.90
N TYR A 64 -4.61 0.06 -16.37
CA TYR A 64 -5.58 -0.91 -16.86
C TYR A 64 -6.95 -0.75 -16.19
N LEU A 65 -7.00 -0.59 -14.87
CA LEU A 65 -8.27 -0.52 -14.13
C LEU A 65 -9.09 0.74 -14.44
N LEU A 66 -8.46 1.81 -14.91
CA LEU A 66 -9.13 3.06 -15.25
C LEU A 66 -9.54 3.18 -16.72
N GLN A 67 -9.22 2.18 -17.56
CA GLN A 67 -9.67 2.15 -18.95
C GLN A 67 -11.20 2.20 -19.05
N ASP A 68 -11.71 2.87 -20.08
CA ASP A 68 -13.17 3.07 -20.24
C ASP A 68 -13.93 1.75 -20.40
N GLU A 69 -13.26 0.72 -20.93
CA GLU A 69 -13.79 -0.64 -21.05
C GLU A 69 -14.11 -1.28 -19.69
N MET A 70 -13.39 -0.88 -18.64
CA MET A 70 -13.62 -1.35 -17.27
C MET A 70 -14.84 -0.69 -16.61
N ARG A 71 -15.41 0.34 -17.25
CA ARG A 71 -16.61 1.07 -16.83
C ARG A 71 -16.53 1.49 -15.36
N LEU A 72 -17.57 1.23 -14.58
CA LEU A 72 -17.60 1.54 -13.15
C LEU A 72 -16.79 0.53 -12.31
N PHE A 73 -16.70 -0.73 -12.77
CA PHE A 73 -16.14 -1.82 -11.96
C PHE A 73 -14.64 -1.67 -11.73
N GLY A 74 -13.89 -1.21 -12.73
CA GLY A 74 -12.46 -0.97 -12.58
C GLY A 74 -12.16 0.14 -11.58
N PRO A 75 -12.59 1.39 -11.85
CA PRO A 75 -12.39 2.53 -10.97
C PRO A 75 -12.89 2.31 -9.53
N ALA A 76 -14.08 1.73 -9.33
CA ALA A 76 -14.62 1.51 -7.98
C ALA A 76 -13.83 0.48 -7.16
N SER A 77 -13.12 -0.46 -7.80
CA SER A 77 -12.33 -1.47 -7.08
C SER A 77 -10.93 -0.98 -6.69
N THR A 78 -10.54 0.21 -7.14
CA THR A 78 -9.19 0.76 -6.90
C THR A 78 -8.98 1.31 -5.50
N PHE A 79 -10.06 1.66 -4.77
CA PHE A 79 -9.98 2.46 -3.55
C PHE A 79 -9.11 1.82 -2.47
N PHE A 80 -9.44 0.60 -2.06
CA PHE A 80 -8.67 -0.09 -1.02
C PHE A 80 -7.22 -0.36 -1.46
N PRO A 81 -6.94 -0.89 -2.67
CA PRO A 81 -5.56 -1.01 -3.14
C PRO A 81 -4.77 0.31 -3.15
N LEU A 82 -5.36 1.39 -3.65
CA LEU A 82 -4.70 2.69 -3.71
C LEU A 82 -4.44 3.27 -2.32
N GLN A 83 -5.37 3.09 -1.38
CA GLN A 83 -5.17 3.48 0.02
C GLN A 83 -3.94 2.77 0.60
N MET A 84 -3.81 1.45 0.39
CA MET A 84 -2.65 0.68 0.87
C MET A 84 -1.34 1.11 0.21
N ALA A 85 -1.36 1.39 -1.11
CA ALA A 85 -0.18 1.89 -1.82
C ALA A 85 0.25 3.28 -1.31
N HIS A 86 -0.71 4.20 -1.15
CA HIS A 86 -0.48 5.53 -0.62
C HIS A 86 0.13 5.50 0.79
N GLN A 87 -0.48 4.75 1.70
CA GLN A 87 0.03 4.60 3.06
C GLN A 87 1.44 3.99 3.08
N THR A 88 1.71 3.02 2.21
CA THR A 88 3.05 2.41 2.08
C THR A 88 4.09 3.44 1.64
N PHE A 89 3.79 4.26 0.64
CA PHE A 89 4.71 5.30 0.17
C PHE A 89 4.89 6.43 1.20
N LYS A 90 3.80 6.84 1.87
CA LYS A 90 3.81 7.89 2.90
C LYS A 90 4.58 7.47 4.16
N ALA A 91 4.59 6.18 4.49
CA ALA A 91 5.35 5.65 5.62
C ALA A 91 6.88 5.63 5.41
N GLN A 92 7.35 5.84 4.17
CA GLN A 92 8.77 5.91 3.86
C GLN A 92 9.28 7.34 4.03
N GLU A 93 10.33 7.53 4.82
CA GLU A 93 10.84 8.87 5.18
C GLU A 93 11.36 9.68 3.99
N PHE A 94 11.88 9.02 2.94
CA PHE A 94 12.50 9.70 1.79
C PHE A 94 12.27 8.98 0.46
N GLY A 95 12.21 9.75 -0.63
CA GLY A 95 12.39 9.26 -2.00
C GLY A 95 11.15 8.68 -2.68
N GLN A 96 9.95 8.94 -2.15
CA GLN A 96 8.67 8.49 -2.74
C GLN A 96 7.82 9.63 -3.30
N GLU A 97 8.38 10.83 -3.48
CA GLU A 97 7.65 12.02 -3.95
C GLU A 97 7.03 11.79 -5.34
N VAL A 98 7.77 11.08 -6.21
CA VAL A 98 7.29 10.73 -7.55
C VAL A 98 6.13 9.74 -7.49
N ASP A 99 6.23 8.72 -6.64
CA ASP A 99 5.21 7.69 -6.46
C ASP A 99 3.93 8.26 -5.81
N LEU A 100 4.08 9.15 -4.83
CA LEU A 100 2.97 9.89 -4.22
C LEU A 100 2.28 10.83 -5.21
N ALA A 101 3.05 11.61 -5.99
CA ALA A 101 2.50 12.46 -7.03
C ALA A 101 1.80 11.65 -8.13
N TYR A 102 2.23 10.41 -8.37
CA TYR A 102 1.56 9.52 -9.31
C TYR A 102 0.22 9.02 -8.75
N ILE A 103 0.13 8.66 -7.47
CA ILE A 103 -1.15 8.35 -6.82
C ILE A 103 -2.10 9.55 -6.86
N GLU A 104 -1.62 10.77 -6.61
CA GLU A 104 -2.43 11.98 -6.68
C GLU A 104 -3.10 12.12 -8.06
N LYS A 105 -2.34 11.91 -9.15
CA LYS A 105 -2.88 11.95 -10.51
C LYS A 105 -3.95 10.88 -10.75
N ILE A 106 -3.76 9.68 -10.22
CA ILE A 106 -4.74 8.59 -10.31
C ILE A 106 -6.03 8.98 -9.58
N VAL A 107 -5.93 9.61 -8.41
CA VAL A 107 -7.08 10.10 -7.64
C VAL A 107 -7.83 11.20 -8.40
N ASP A 108 -7.11 12.13 -9.02
CA ASP A 108 -7.73 13.16 -9.85
C ASP A 108 -8.48 12.56 -11.05
N GLU A 109 -7.96 11.49 -11.65
CA GLU A 109 -8.63 10.76 -12.73
C GLU A 109 -9.91 10.05 -12.23
N LEU A 110 -9.87 9.46 -11.03
CA LEU A 110 -11.05 8.87 -10.39
C LEU A 110 -12.15 9.92 -10.16
N ASP A 111 -11.78 11.11 -9.67
CA ASP A 111 -12.70 12.23 -9.47
C ASP A 111 -13.32 12.67 -10.82
N GLN A 112 -12.52 12.77 -11.88
CA GLN A 112 -13.01 13.07 -13.24
C GLN A 112 -13.96 12.00 -13.79
N LYS A 113 -13.79 10.74 -13.39
CA LYS A 113 -14.70 9.62 -13.70
C LYS A 113 -15.94 9.57 -12.79
N GLY A 114 -16.14 10.55 -11.92
CA GLY A 114 -17.33 10.71 -11.08
C GLY A 114 -17.24 10.06 -9.70
N LEU A 115 -16.07 9.57 -9.30
CA LEU A 115 -15.84 8.92 -8.01
C LEU A 115 -15.34 9.91 -6.96
N MET A 116 -16.13 10.95 -6.68
CA MET A 116 -15.75 12.11 -5.85
C MET A 116 -15.33 11.78 -4.39
N SER A 117 -15.64 10.58 -3.91
CA SER A 117 -15.19 10.11 -2.59
C SER A 117 -13.78 9.52 -2.61
N ALA A 118 -13.17 9.31 -3.77
CA ALA A 118 -11.89 8.63 -3.94
C ALA A 118 -10.79 9.30 -3.11
N ARG A 119 -10.68 10.62 -3.21
CA ARG A 119 -9.71 11.41 -2.43
C ARG A 119 -9.84 11.20 -0.93
N ALA A 120 -11.07 11.27 -0.41
CA ALA A 120 -11.32 11.09 1.02
C ALA A 120 -10.99 9.66 1.49
N LEU A 121 -11.26 8.63 0.68
CA LEU A 121 -11.04 7.24 1.05
C LEU A 121 -9.58 6.80 0.91
N ILE A 122 -8.88 7.27 -0.13
CA ILE A 122 -7.51 6.87 -0.43
C ILE A 122 -6.50 7.57 0.48
N PHE A 123 -6.78 8.82 0.84
CA PHE A 123 -5.91 9.62 1.72
C PHE A 123 -6.35 9.62 3.18
N ASP A 124 -7.32 8.78 3.56
CA ASP A 124 -7.71 8.64 4.96
C ASP A 124 -6.57 8.01 5.80
N ASP A 125 -6.19 8.71 6.85
CA ASP A 125 -5.19 8.30 7.84
C ASP A 125 -5.83 7.57 9.05
N SER A 126 -7.16 7.38 9.06
CA SER A 126 -7.90 6.87 10.24
C SER A 126 -7.54 5.43 10.68
N MET A 127 -6.89 4.64 9.83
CA MET A 127 -6.43 3.27 10.15
C MET A 127 -5.07 3.19 10.86
N GLN A 128 -4.40 4.31 11.18
CA GLN A 128 -3.14 4.31 11.94
C GLN A 128 -3.30 4.26 13.48
N ARG A 129 -4.48 3.86 13.99
CA ARG A 129 -4.75 3.74 15.43
C ARG A 129 -4.59 2.32 15.96
#